data_AF-A0A3D4DJZ0-F1
#
_entry.id   AF-A0A3D4DJZ0-F1
#
_cell.length_a   1.000
_cell.length_b   1.000
_cell.length_c   1.000
_cell.angle_alpha   90.00
_cell.angle_beta   90.00
_cell.angle_gamma   90.00
#
_symmetry.space_group_name_H-M   'P 1'
#
loop_
_entity.id
_entity.type
_entity.pdbx_description
1 polymer ?
#
loop_
_entity_poly.entity_id
_entity_poly.type
_entity_poly.pdbx_seq_one_letter_code
_entity_poly.pdbx_strand_id
1 'polypeptide(L)'
;MSVESDLRKDGIKVIDILDTMTVNRIAHNIATKLCETFPELCFNESDLFAKLARLTMYRAEMPEGMAEANYFYKNTSIYFNERVAIEDLEEFAIHECIHYIQEIKDKRNNLIRMGLCNFDTLKITGMGLNEAAVQYLTSKVIGIQKEAVKYFGISFETISPSYYPLECNLIEQLTYFTGDEILFDSTFTSNDKFKNYFIQLTSSKTFTEIELCCDQILELEEEILRLNNKFYSYDERCNKVDKIVAKQDTLKKKITDTYLKAQDSLIKGYFDKAFKNISNLEELDNYRKKLDHYGNLIGRTDDYTFFDDYYTEKMSQLEHKSNVLENGGIETALTIKKPTKVGSWFRAFINFVTGDKIHN
;
A
#
# COMPACT_ATOMS: atom_id res chain seq x y z
N MET A 1 -13.49 4.33 -30.32
CA MET A 1 -14.69 4.07 -29.49
C MET A 1 -15.16 5.42 -28.98
N SER A 2 -16.47 5.68 -28.96
CA SER A 2 -16.98 6.95 -28.39
C SER A 2 -16.92 6.87 -26.87
N VAL A 3 -16.73 8.01 -26.19
CA VAL A 3 -16.75 8.13 -24.72
C VAL A 3 -18.02 7.47 -24.15
N GLU A 4 -19.16 7.76 -24.76
CA GLU A 4 -20.46 7.18 -24.38
C GLU A 4 -20.49 5.64 -24.47
N SER A 5 -19.83 5.05 -25.47
CA SER A 5 -19.77 3.59 -25.59
C SER A 5 -18.93 2.94 -24.49
N ASP A 6 -17.94 3.65 -23.95
CA ASP A 6 -17.10 3.14 -22.87
C ASP A 6 -17.79 3.32 -21.51
N LEU A 7 -18.40 4.49 -21.25
CA LEU A 7 -19.23 4.70 -20.04
C LEU A 7 -20.33 3.65 -19.91
N ARG A 8 -21.00 3.30 -21.01
CA ARG A 8 -22.03 2.23 -21.03
C ARG A 8 -21.47 0.85 -20.70
N LYS A 9 -20.22 0.54 -21.02
CA LYS A 9 -19.59 -0.74 -20.64
C LYS A 9 -19.35 -0.79 -19.13
N ASP A 10 -19.02 0.36 -18.56
CA ASP A 10 -18.81 0.52 -17.12
C ASP A 10 -20.13 0.70 -16.35
N GLY A 11 -21.27 0.70 -17.05
CA GLY A 11 -22.61 0.85 -16.48
C GLY A 11 -22.95 2.27 -16.04
N ILE A 12 -22.15 3.27 -16.45
CA ILE A 12 -22.36 4.68 -16.12
C ILE A 12 -23.32 5.31 -17.12
N LYS A 13 -24.40 5.90 -16.62
CA LYS A 13 -25.39 6.62 -17.43
C LYS A 13 -25.56 8.05 -16.92
N VAL A 14 -25.16 9.02 -17.74
CA VAL A 14 -25.24 10.45 -17.42
C VAL A 14 -26.70 10.88 -17.28
N ILE A 15 -26.98 11.63 -16.21
CA ILE A 15 -28.28 12.25 -15.92
C ILE A 15 -28.23 13.73 -16.30
N ASP A 16 -27.30 14.46 -15.69
CA ASP A 16 -27.09 15.88 -15.93
C ASP A 16 -25.62 16.28 -15.74
N ILE A 17 -25.35 17.53 -16.09
CA ILE A 17 -24.05 18.19 -15.96
C ILE A 17 -24.14 19.22 -14.84
N LEU A 18 -23.13 19.27 -13.97
CA LEU A 18 -23.06 20.29 -12.94
C LEU A 18 -22.79 21.66 -13.57
N ASP A 19 -23.42 22.70 -13.03
CA ASP A 19 -23.24 24.05 -13.52
C ASP A 19 -21.83 24.59 -13.18
N THR A 20 -21.38 25.57 -13.97
CA THR A 20 -20.04 26.14 -13.84
C THR A 20 -19.77 26.76 -12.47
N MET A 21 -20.78 27.30 -11.78
CA MET A 21 -20.59 27.88 -10.45
C MET A 21 -20.28 26.78 -9.43
N THR A 22 -21.01 25.67 -9.49
CA THR A 22 -20.77 24.50 -8.63
C THR A 22 -19.39 23.90 -8.87
N VAL A 23 -19.00 23.70 -10.14
CA VAL A 23 -17.67 23.19 -10.50
C VAL A 23 -16.56 24.10 -9.98
N ASN A 24 -16.68 25.42 -10.20
CA ASN A 24 -15.68 26.38 -9.73
C ASN A 24 -15.56 26.40 -8.20
N ARG A 25 -16.68 26.27 -7.49
CA ARG A 25 -16.66 26.19 -6.02
C ARG A 25 -15.90 24.96 -5.54
N ILE A 26 -16.21 23.78 -6.08
CA ILE A 26 -15.53 22.52 -5.75
C ILE A 26 -14.03 22.64 -6.07
N ALA A 27 -13.69 23.11 -7.28
CA ALA A 27 -12.31 23.26 -7.71
C ALA A 27 -11.51 24.22 -6.82
N HIS A 28 -12.11 25.35 -6.40
CA HIS A 28 -11.45 26.31 -5.53
C HIS A 28 -11.22 25.71 -4.14
N ASN A 29 -12.25 25.13 -3.53
CA ASN A 29 -12.15 24.53 -2.20
C ASN A 29 -11.12 23.40 -2.14
N ILE A 30 -11.09 22.54 -3.16
CA ILE A 30 -10.09 21.47 -3.26
C ILE A 30 -8.69 22.05 -3.44
N ALA A 31 -8.51 23.06 -4.29
CA ALA A 31 -7.21 23.69 -4.48
C ALA A 31 -6.66 24.27 -3.16
N THR A 32 -7.50 24.99 -2.41
CA THR A 32 -7.13 25.53 -1.08
C THR A 32 -6.77 24.41 -0.12
N LYS A 33 -7.64 23.39 0.04
CA LYS A 33 -7.41 22.26 0.94
C LYS A 33 -6.12 21.49 0.62
N LEU A 34 -5.82 21.28 -0.66
CA LEU A 34 -4.58 20.62 -1.07
C LEU A 34 -3.34 21.45 -0.71
N CYS A 35 -3.38 22.77 -0.92
CA CYS A 35 -2.29 23.67 -0.52
C CYS A 35 -2.09 23.73 1.01
N GLU A 36 -3.18 23.72 1.77
CA GLU A 36 -3.15 23.75 3.25
C GLU A 36 -2.66 22.42 3.84
N THR A 37 -3.07 21.29 3.25
CA THR A 37 -2.72 19.95 3.75
C THR A 37 -1.27 19.57 3.40
N PHE A 38 -0.78 20.00 2.23
CA PHE A 38 0.54 19.63 1.72
C PHE A 38 1.42 20.86 1.41
N PRO A 39 1.71 21.73 2.40
CA PRO A 39 2.47 22.96 2.19
C PRO A 39 3.89 22.71 1.66
N GLU A 40 4.48 21.56 1.98
CA GLU A 40 5.80 21.11 1.51
C GLU A 40 5.87 20.94 -0.01
N LEU A 41 4.74 20.66 -0.67
CA LEU A 41 4.69 20.53 -2.13
C LEU A 41 4.69 21.88 -2.84
N CYS A 42 4.52 22.98 -2.12
CA CYS A 42 4.59 24.35 -2.63
C CYS A 42 3.68 24.58 -3.85
N PHE A 43 2.49 23.97 -3.87
CA PHE A 43 1.52 24.18 -4.93
C PHE A 43 1.11 25.65 -5.04
N ASN A 44 0.96 26.11 -6.28
CA ASN A 44 0.31 27.39 -6.55
C ASN A 44 -1.21 27.16 -6.60
N GLU A 45 -1.92 27.67 -5.60
CA GLU A 45 -3.38 27.51 -5.47
C GLU A 45 -4.13 28.02 -6.72
N SER A 46 -3.70 29.14 -7.31
CA SER A 46 -4.35 29.71 -8.49
C SER A 46 -4.17 28.82 -9.73
N ASP A 47 -2.97 28.25 -9.92
CA ASP A 47 -2.71 27.30 -11.01
C ASP A 47 -3.49 26.00 -10.82
N LEU A 48 -3.56 25.52 -9.57
CA LEU A 48 -4.29 24.32 -9.21
C LEU A 48 -5.80 24.50 -9.44
N PHE A 49 -6.37 25.61 -8.95
CA PHE A 49 -7.74 25.99 -9.23
C PHE A 49 -8.00 26.09 -10.74
N ALA A 50 -7.15 26.79 -11.49
CA ALA A 50 -7.31 26.96 -12.93
C ALA A 50 -7.21 25.64 -13.71
N LYS A 51 -6.48 24.65 -13.17
CA LYS A 51 -6.45 23.28 -13.69
C LYS A 51 -7.76 22.56 -13.36
N LEU A 52 -8.13 22.47 -12.09
CA LEU A 52 -9.30 21.73 -11.61
C LEU A 52 -10.63 22.28 -12.18
N ALA A 53 -10.77 23.60 -12.34
CA ALA A 53 -11.96 24.24 -12.90
C ALA A 53 -12.26 23.87 -14.37
N ARG A 54 -11.32 23.20 -15.06
CA ARG A 54 -11.52 22.69 -16.43
C ARG A 54 -12.21 21.33 -16.47
N LEU A 55 -12.32 20.64 -15.33
CA LEU A 55 -13.03 19.38 -15.24
C LEU A 55 -14.49 19.59 -15.60
N THR A 56 -15.03 18.68 -16.41
CA THR A 56 -16.48 18.58 -16.55
C THR A 56 -16.99 17.58 -15.53
N MET A 57 -18.01 17.97 -14.77
CA MET A 57 -18.55 17.16 -13.70
C MET A 57 -20.02 16.81 -13.99
N TYR A 58 -20.40 15.56 -13.77
CA TYR A 58 -21.71 15.03 -14.11
C TYR A 58 -22.37 14.34 -12.92
N ARG A 59 -23.70 14.32 -12.90
CA ARG A 59 -24.47 13.33 -12.15
C ARG A 59 -24.74 12.13 -13.04
N ALA A 60 -24.58 10.93 -12.50
CA ALA A 60 -24.80 9.71 -13.24
C ALA A 60 -25.45 8.61 -12.39
N GLU A 61 -26.29 7.80 -13.02
CA GLU A 61 -26.61 6.47 -12.52
C GLU A 61 -25.34 5.61 -12.65
N MET A 62 -24.94 4.97 -11.55
CA MET A 62 -23.75 4.11 -11.49
C MET A 62 -24.14 2.74 -10.91
N PRO A 63 -23.43 1.65 -11.28
CA PRO A 63 -23.70 0.32 -10.73
C PRO A 63 -23.63 0.29 -9.20
N GLU A 64 -24.44 -0.57 -8.58
CA GLU A 64 -24.34 -0.79 -7.13
C GLU A 64 -22.95 -1.30 -6.77
N GLY A 65 -22.39 -0.83 -5.65
CA GLY A 65 -21.03 -1.17 -5.23
C GLY A 65 -19.91 -0.49 -6.05
N MET A 66 -20.23 0.38 -7.01
CA MET A 66 -19.25 1.33 -7.57
C MET A 66 -19.05 2.51 -6.61
N ALA A 67 -17.87 3.11 -6.64
CA ALA A 67 -17.54 4.31 -5.88
C ALA A 67 -18.52 5.46 -6.14
N GLU A 68 -18.62 6.35 -5.16
CA GLU A 68 -19.50 7.52 -5.10
C GLU A 68 -19.13 8.58 -6.14
N ALA A 69 -17.88 8.56 -6.60
CA ALA A 69 -17.41 9.32 -7.74
C ALA A 69 -16.47 8.46 -8.60
N ASN A 70 -16.27 8.87 -9.86
CA ASN A 70 -15.30 8.24 -10.74
C ASN A 70 -14.71 9.25 -11.73
N TYR A 71 -13.39 9.32 -11.77
CA TYR A 71 -12.63 10.07 -12.76
C TYR A 71 -12.43 9.26 -14.04
N PHE A 72 -12.94 9.79 -15.15
CA PHE A 72 -12.81 9.17 -16.47
C PHE A 72 -11.78 9.91 -17.34
N TYR A 73 -10.55 9.39 -17.36
CA TYR A 73 -9.39 10.01 -18.03
C TYR A 73 -9.58 10.24 -19.55
N LYS A 74 -10.46 9.48 -20.22
CA LYS A 74 -10.69 9.58 -21.67
C LYS A 74 -11.36 10.88 -22.10
N ASN A 75 -12.18 11.47 -21.23
CA ASN A 75 -12.79 12.78 -21.48
C ASN A 75 -12.56 13.78 -20.35
N THR A 76 -11.64 13.49 -19.43
CA THR A 76 -11.23 14.40 -18.35
C THR A 76 -12.45 14.91 -17.60
N SER A 77 -13.25 13.98 -17.08
CA SER A 77 -14.51 14.29 -16.41
C SER A 77 -14.68 13.45 -15.16
N ILE A 78 -15.43 13.99 -14.20
CA ILE A 78 -15.82 13.29 -12.97
C ILE A 78 -17.32 12.99 -13.06
N TYR A 79 -17.69 11.75 -12.73
CA TYR A 79 -19.08 11.31 -12.64
C TYR A 79 -19.38 11.01 -11.19
N PHE A 80 -20.33 11.75 -10.62
CA PHE A 80 -20.84 11.51 -9.28
C PHE A 80 -22.06 10.60 -9.36
N ASN A 81 -22.10 9.61 -8.46
CA ASN A 81 -23.27 8.78 -8.30
C ASN A 81 -24.47 9.65 -7.89
N GLU A 82 -25.60 9.48 -8.57
CA GLU A 82 -26.83 10.25 -8.33
C GLU A 82 -27.37 10.13 -6.90
N ARG A 83 -26.91 9.14 -6.13
CA ARG A 83 -27.29 8.91 -4.74
C ARG A 83 -26.54 9.82 -3.76
N VAL A 84 -25.42 10.40 -4.16
CA VAL A 84 -24.60 11.32 -3.34
C VAL A 84 -25.32 12.66 -3.21
N ALA A 85 -25.39 13.25 -2.02
CA ALA A 85 -25.99 14.57 -1.85
C ALA A 85 -25.08 15.66 -2.45
N ILE A 86 -25.64 16.80 -2.87
CA ILE A 86 -24.87 17.85 -3.57
C ILE A 86 -23.80 18.47 -2.64
N GLU A 87 -24.15 18.58 -1.38
CA GLU A 87 -23.31 19.04 -0.27
C GLU A 87 -22.08 18.14 -0.04
N ASP A 88 -22.20 16.85 -0.31
CA ASP A 88 -21.15 15.85 -0.04
C ASP A 88 -20.22 15.63 -1.26
N LEU A 89 -20.56 16.18 -2.44
CA LEU A 89 -19.78 15.96 -3.66
C LEU A 89 -18.32 16.37 -3.52
N GLU A 90 -18.05 17.40 -2.74
CA GLU A 90 -16.68 17.91 -2.55
C GLU A 90 -15.77 16.87 -1.92
N GLU A 91 -16.27 16.09 -0.95
CA GLU A 91 -15.48 15.06 -0.27
C GLU A 91 -15.03 13.98 -1.25
N PHE A 92 -15.96 13.48 -2.07
CA PHE A 92 -15.68 12.49 -3.11
C PHE A 92 -14.88 13.06 -4.28
N ALA A 93 -15.03 14.35 -4.57
CA ALA A 93 -14.29 15.00 -5.63
C ALA A 93 -12.78 15.11 -5.34
N ILE A 94 -12.36 15.13 -4.08
CA ILE A 94 -10.93 15.23 -3.72
C ILE A 94 -10.14 14.08 -4.35
N HIS A 95 -10.58 12.83 -4.17
CA HIS A 95 -9.94 11.63 -4.72
C HIS A 95 -9.79 11.73 -6.24
N GLU A 96 -10.88 12.07 -6.92
CA GLU A 96 -10.94 12.16 -8.37
C GLU A 96 -10.15 13.35 -8.94
N CYS A 97 -10.09 14.47 -8.20
CA CYS A 97 -9.25 15.61 -8.56
C CYS A 97 -7.77 15.27 -8.41
N ILE A 98 -7.37 14.49 -7.41
CA ILE A 98 -5.99 14.00 -7.29
C ILE A 98 -5.64 13.15 -8.52
N HIS A 99 -6.49 12.20 -8.92
CA HIS A 99 -6.30 11.45 -10.17
C HIS A 99 -6.12 12.36 -11.39
N TYR A 100 -6.93 13.40 -11.53
CA TYR A 100 -6.77 14.33 -12.64
C TYR A 100 -5.41 15.07 -12.60
N ILE A 101 -4.93 15.44 -11.41
CA ILE A 101 -3.63 16.13 -11.28
C ILE A 101 -2.50 15.25 -11.79
N GLN A 102 -2.59 13.93 -11.60
CA GLN A 102 -1.58 12.92 -11.92
C GLN A 102 -1.30 12.71 -13.41
N GLU A 103 -2.22 13.08 -14.31
CA GLU A 103 -2.15 12.64 -15.69
C GLU A 103 -0.83 13.03 -16.40
N ILE A 104 -0.11 12.03 -16.91
CA ILE A 104 0.93 12.21 -17.93
C ILE A 104 0.45 11.58 -19.23
N LYS A 105 0.39 12.38 -20.29
CA LYS A 105 -0.01 11.95 -21.63
C LYS A 105 1.15 12.09 -22.62
N ASP A 106 1.21 11.18 -23.59
CA ASP A 106 2.17 11.26 -24.69
C ASP A 106 1.78 12.36 -25.70
N LYS A 107 2.61 12.56 -26.74
CA LYS A 107 2.35 13.53 -27.82
C LYS A 107 1.10 13.23 -28.66
N ARG A 108 0.57 12.00 -28.57
CA ARG A 108 -0.65 11.55 -29.25
C ARG A 108 -1.86 11.60 -28.30
N ASN A 109 -1.70 12.20 -27.12
CA ASN A 109 -2.72 12.33 -26.09
C ASN A 109 -3.15 10.99 -25.45
N ASN A 110 -2.32 9.95 -25.54
CA ASN A 110 -2.54 8.70 -24.81
C ASN A 110 -2.02 8.84 -23.38
N LEU A 111 -2.77 8.34 -22.41
CA LEU A 111 -2.33 8.25 -21.02
C LEU A 111 -1.17 7.24 -20.91
N ILE A 112 -0.04 7.67 -20.36
CA ILE A 112 1.13 6.81 -20.15
C ILE A 112 1.44 6.58 -18.67
N ARG A 113 0.98 7.47 -17.78
CA ARG A 113 1.19 7.35 -16.33
C ARG A 113 0.16 8.14 -15.54
N MET A 114 -0.21 7.63 -14.37
CA MET A 114 -0.93 8.36 -13.32
C MET A 114 -0.32 8.03 -11.97
N GLY A 115 0.31 8.99 -11.32
CA GLY A 115 0.98 8.84 -10.03
C GLY A 115 1.99 7.70 -10.06
N LEU A 116 1.70 6.67 -9.28
CA LEU A 116 2.52 5.46 -9.15
C LEU A 116 2.19 4.37 -10.18
N CYS A 117 1.15 4.55 -11.00
CA CYS A 117 0.66 3.58 -11.98
C CYS A 117 1.19 3.87 -13.39
N ASN A 118 1.74 2.85 -14.06
CA ASN A 118 2.27 2.94 -15.43
C ASN A 118 1.32 2.29 -16.45
N PHE A 119 1.05 3.01 -17.55
CA PHE A 119 0.19 2.57 -18.67
C PHE A 119 0.99 2.29 -19.96
N ASP A 120 2.29 2.56 -19.98
CA ASP A 120 3.17 2.41 -21.15
C ASP A 120 3.61 0.96 -21.43
N THR A 121 3.34 0.05 -20.50
CA THR A 121 3.69 -1.38 -20.58
C THR A 121 2.54 -2.20 -21.17
N LEU A 122 2.85 -3.41 -21.65
CA LEU A 122 1.85 -4.37 -22.16
C LEU A 122 0.75 -4.71 -21.12
N LYS A 123 1.01 -4.47 -19.83
CA LYS A 123 0.09 -4.71 -18.71
C LYS A 123 0.21 -3.55 -17.74
N ILE A 124 -0.89 -2.91 -17.38
CA ILE A 124 -0.94 -1.88 -16.33
C ILE A 124 -0.34 -2.44 -15.03
N THR A 125 0.55 -1.68 -14.39
CA THR A 125 1.17 -2.03 -13.10
C THR A 125 1.12 -0.86 -12.13
N GLY A 126 0.95 -1.18 -10.84
CA GLY A 126 0.92 -0.19 -9.76
C GLY A 126 -0.42 0.54 -9.65
N MET A 127 -1.50 -0.03 -10.18
CA MET A 127 -2.85 0.50 -10.05
C MET A 127 -3.29 0.51 -8.58
N GLY A 128 -3.27 -0.65 -7.91
CA GLY A 128 -3.66 -0.76 -6.51
C GLY A 128 -2.74 0.03 -5.59
N LEU A 129 -1.44 0.09 -5.91
CA LEU A 129 -0.51 0.96 -5.18
C LEU A 129 -0.87 2.45 -5.34
N ASN A 130 -1.25 2.89 -6.54
CA ASN A 130 -1.64 4.27 -6.80
C ASN A 130 -2.99 4.61 -6.15
N GLU A 131 -4.01 3.76 -6.28
CA GLU A 131 -5.32 3.96 -5.66
C GLU A 131 -5.19 4.12 -4.14
N ALA A 132 -4.40 3.25 -3.50
CA ALA A 132 -4.12 3.32 -2.09
C ALA A 132 -3.41 4.62 -1.69
N ALA A 133 -2.42 5.06 -2.49
CA ALA A 133 -1.74 6.32 -2.25
C ALA A 133 -2.73 7.48 -2.36
N VAL A 134 -3.51 7.56 -3.44
CA VAL A 134 -4.52 8.61 -3.64
C VAL A 134 -5.52 8.63 -2.49
N GLN A 135 -6.04 7.48 -2.07
CA GLN A 135 -6.97 7.41 -0.94
C GLN A 135 -6.33 7.84 0.38
N TYR A 136 -5.07 7.46 0.62
CA TYR A 136 -4.33 7.89 1.81
C TYR A 136 -4.16 9.42 1.85
N LEU A 137 -3.85 10.05 0.70
CA LEU A 137 -3.82 11.50 0.56
C LEU A 137 -5.20 12.13 0.78
N THR A 138 -6.25 11.59 0.13
CA THR A 138 -7.63 12.04 0.30
C THR A 138 -8.04 12.04 1.77
N SER A 139 -7.73 10.97 2.50
CA SER A 139 -8.05 10.83 3.93
C SER A 139 -7.33 11.88 4.79
N LYS A 140 -6.10 12.25 4.44
CA LYS A 140 -5.37 13.35 5.10
C LYS A 140 -6.00 14.71 4.82
N VAL A 141 -6.45 14.96 3.59
CA VAL A 141 -7.12 16.22 3.20
C VAL A 141 -8.47 16.37 3.91
N ILE A 142 -9.21 15.27 4.07
CA ILE A 142 -10.48 15.25 4.82
C ILE A 142 -10.23 15.39 6.33
N GLY A 143 -9.06 14.96 6.82
CA GLY A 143 -8.70 15.02 8.24
C GLY A 143 -9.24 13.84 9.06
N ILE A 144 -9.46 12.69 8.41
CA ILE A 144 -9.96 11.48 9.06
C ILE A 144 -8.98 11.02 10.13
N GLN A 145 -9.49 10.75 11.33
CA GLN A 145 -8.69 10.26 12.44
C GLN A 145 -8.44 8.76 12.31
N LYS A 146 -7.34 8.30 12.90
CA LYS A 146 -6.99 6.89 12.86
C LYS A 146 -7.99 6.07 13.68
N GLU A 147 -8.53 5.01 13.08
CA GLU A 147 -9.50 4.12 13.71
C GLU A 147 -9.02 2.67 13.69
N ALA A 148 -9.28 1.94 14.77
CA ALA A 148 -9.06 0.51 14.85
C ALA A 148 -10.17 -0.23 14.11
N VAL A 149 -9.79 -1.05 13.13
CA VAL A 149 -10.71 -1.79 12.26
C VAL A 149 -10.33 -3.26 12.18
N LYS A 150 -11.30 -4.09 11.76
CA LYS A 150 -11.07 -5.51 11.45
C LYS A 150 -11.62 -5.86 10.07
N TYR A 151 -10.73 -6.12 9.12
CA TYR A 151 -11.07 -6.50 7.75
C TYR A 151 -10.54 -7.89 7.44
N PHE A 152 -11.42 -8.77 6.96
CA PHE A 152 -11.11 -10.15 6.58
C PHE A 152 -10.34 -10.98 7.63
N GLY A 153 -10.47 -10.62 8.91
CA GLY A 153 -9.77 -11.27 10.02
C GLY A 153 -8.50 -10.56 10.49
N ILE A 154 -8.04 -9.54 9.75
CA ILE A 154 -6.89 -8.71 10.08
C ILE A 154 -7.35 -7.52 10.91
N SER A 155 -6.76 -7.33 12.08
CA SER A 155 -6.99 -6.16 12.95
C SER A 155 -5.82 -5.19 12.82
N PHE A 156 -6.11 -3.92 12.56
CA PHE A 156 -5.12 -2.86 12.36
C PHE A 156 -5.77 -1.48 12.57
N GLU A 157 -4.95 -0.44 12.52
CA GLU A 157 -5.43 0.95 12.53
C GLU A 157 -5.23 1.59 11.15
N THR A 158 -6.17 2.44 10.73
CA THR A 158 -6.08 3.18 9.45
C THR A 158 -6.79 4.52 9.53
N ILE A 159 -6.36 5.47 8.70
CA ILE A 159 -7.05 6.75 8.48
C ILE A 159 -8.12 6.65 7.37
N SER A 160 -8.29 5.48 6.76
CA SER A 160 -9.29 5.27 5.70
C SER A 160 -10.13 4.02 6.01
N PRO A 161 -10.96 4.04 7.07
CA PRO A 161 -11.69 2.86 7.50
C PRO A 161 -12.71 2.40 6.47
N SER A 162 -13.25 3.30 5.64
CA SER A 162 -14.33 2.99 4.69
C SER A 162 -13.85 2.67 3.26
N TYR A 163 -12.64 3.09 2.90
CA TYR A 163 -12.13 3.02 1.52
C TYR A 163 -10.69 2.49 1.48
N TYR A 164 -10.46 1.38 0.78
CA TYR A 164 -9.14 0.74 0.65
C TYR A 164 -8.38 0.60 1.98
N PRO A 165 -9.01 0.08 3.06
CA PRO A 165 -8.46 0.18 4.41
C PRO A 165 -7.14 -0.59 4.55
N LEU A 166 -7.04 -1.78 3.92
CA LEU A 166 -5.86 -2.62 3.97
C LEU A 166 -4.69 -1.99 3.22
N GLU A 167 -4.95 -1.47 2.03
CA GLU A 167 -3.94 -0.86 1.19
C GLU A 167 -3.46 0.46 1.77
N CYS A 168 -4.35 1.28 2.34
CA CYS A 168 -3.96 2.50 3.06
C CYS A 168 -3.07 2.18 4.28
N ASN A 169 -3.32 1.07 4.98
CA ASN A 169 -2.41 0.64 6.04
C ASN A 169 -1.04 0.20 5.47
N LEU A 170 -0.99 -0.48 4.32
CA LEU A 170 0.29 -0.78 3.64
C LEU A 170 1.02 0.50 3.20
N ILE A 171 0.29 1.53 2.76
CA ILE A 171 0.86 2.85 2.44
C ILE A 171 1.46 3.49 3.70
N GLU A 172 0.77 3.45 4.84
CA GLU A 172 1.31 3.97 6.11
C GLU A 172 2.59 3.23 6.52
N GLN A 173 2.64 1.90 6.34
CA GLN A 173 3.85 1.12 6.57
C GLN A 173 4.99 1.52 5.63
N LEU A 174 4.70 1.82 4.36
CA LEU A 174 5.68 2.33 3.40
C LEU A 174 6.21 3.72 3.80
N THR A 175 5.33 4.65 4.14
CA THR A 175 5.72 6.02 4.51
C THR A 175 6.42 6.10 5.85
N TYR A 176 6.23 5.12 6.74
CA TYR A 176 7.06 4.98 7.94
C TYR A 176 8.56 4.82 7.61
N PHE A 177 8.88 4.23 6.46
CA PHE A 177 10.26 4.10 6.00
C PHE A 177 10.73 5.30 5.19
N THR A 178 9.89 5.80 4.29
CA THR A 178 10.29 6.83 3.31
C THR A 178 10.05 8.26 3.75
N GLY A 179 9.20 8.47 4.77
CA GLY A 179 8.51 9.75 4.97
C GLY A 179 7.32 9.91 4.02
N ASP A 180 6.34 10.68 4.47
CA ASP A 180 5.11 10.99 3.73
C ASP A 180 5.38 11.90 2.51
N GLU A 181 6.24 12.91 2.65
CA GLU A 181 6.48 13.95 1.63
C GLU A 181 6.91 13.38 0.27
N ILE A 182 7.80 12.37 0.28
CA ILE A 182 8.29 11.74 -0.96
C ILE A 182 7.18 10.96 -1.66
N LEU A 183 6.30 10.29 -0.89
CA LEU A 183 5.12 9.63 -1.45
C LEU A 183 4.22 10.68 -2.10
N PHE A 184 3.94 11.79 -1.42
CA PHE A 184 3.05 12.82 -1.92
C PHE A 184 3.57 13.44 -3.22
N ASP A 185 4.84 13.82 -3.26
CA ASP A 185 5.48 14.36 -4.46
C ASP A 185 5.38 13.39 -5.65
N SER A 186 5.73 12.11 -5.46
CA SER A 186 5.62 11.11 -6.52
C SER A 186 4.18 10.82 -6.92
N THR A 187 3.24 10.86 -5.97
CA THR A 187 1.82 10.62 -6.23
C THR A 187 1.23 11.75 -7.04
N PHE A 188 1.48 13.02 -6.73
CA PHE A 188 0.92 14.15 -7.49
C PHE A 188 1.61 14.41 -8.83
N THR A 189 2.94 14.28 -8.88
CA THR A 189 3.73 14.68 -10.06
C THR A 189 4.11 13.50 -10.95
N SER A 190 3.67 12.28 -10.61
CA SER A 190 3.85 11.07 -11.41
C SER A 190 5.33 10.78 -11.73
N ASN A 191 6.17 10.89 -10.70
CA ASN A 191 7.62 10.66 -10.79
C ASN A 191 8.06 9.42 -10.01
N ASP A 192 9.33 9.00 -10.19
CA ASP A 192 9.87 7.78 -9.56
C ASP A 192 10.64 8.02 -8.25
N LYS A 193 10.59 9.22 -7.63
CA LYS A 193 11.37 9.52 -6.42
C LYS A 193 11.04 8.56 -5.28
N PHE A 194 9.76 8.32 -5.00
CA PHE A 194 9.30 7.36 -3.99
C PHE A 194 9.80 5.95 -4.28
N LYS A 195 9.57 5.45 -5.51
CA LYS A 195 10.03 4.12 -5.94
C LYS A 195 11.53 3.96 -5.75
N ASN A 196 12.32 4.92 -6.24
CA ASN A 196 13.77 4.87 -6.18
C ASN A 196 14.29 4.95 -4.74
N TYR A 197 13.70 5.82 -3.92
CA TYR A 197 14.10 5.96 -2.52
C TYR A 197 13.73 4.72 -1.70
N PHE A 198 12.53 4.17 -1.90
CA PHE A 198 12.12 2.93 -1.24
C PHE A 198 13.03 1.75 -1.63
N ILE A 199 13.40 1.63 -2.91
CA ILE A 199 14.36 0.61 -3.37
C ILE A 199 15.74 0.81 -2.72
N GLN A 200 16.17 2.06 -2.54
CA GLN A 200 17.41 2.38 -1.83
C GLN A 200 17.34 1.94 -0.36
N LEU A 201 16.20 2.09 0.31
CA LEU A 201 16.01 1.64 1.69
C LEU A 201 15.83 0.12 1.80
N THR A 202 15.39 -0.54 0.73
CA THR A 202 15.06 -1.97 0.69
C THR A 202 15.76 -2.65 -0.51
N SER A 203 15.01 -3.08 -1.53
CA SER A 203 15.49 -3.63 -2.79
C SER A 203 14.42 -3.50 -3.88
N SER A 204 14.83 -3.62 -5.16
CA SER A 204 13.87 -3.68 -6.28
C SER A 204 12.90 -4.86 -6.16
N LYS A 205 13.37 -5.99 -5.62
CA LYS A 205 12.52 -7.17 -5.39
C LYS A 205 11.40 -6.85 -4.40
N THR A 206 11.74 -6.20 -3.29
CA THR A 206 10.76 -5.79 -2.28
C THR A 206 9.73 -4.87 -2.88
N PHE A 207 10.15 -3.80 -3.58
CA PHE A 207 9.20 -2.86 -4.21
C PHE A 207 8.22 -3.56 -5.16
N THR A 208 8.74 -4.38 -6.09
CA THR A 208 7.90 -5.12 -7.04
C THR A 208 6.94 -6.07 -6.33
N GLU A 209 7.35 -6.70 -5.24
CA GLU A 209 6.47 -7.57 -4.47
C GLU A 209 5.32 -6.80 -3.81
N ILE A 210 5.59 -5.61 -3.25
CA ILE A 210 4.55 -4.75 -2.65
C ILE A 210 3.59 -4.23 -3.72
N GLU A 211 4.12 -3.71 -4.84
CA GLU A 211 3.33 -3.24 -5.98
C GLU A 211 2.35 -4.34 -6.46
N LEU A 212 2.86 -5.56 -6.65
CA LEU A 212 2.05 -6.70 -7.07
C LEU A 212 1.01 -7.10 -6.01
N CYS A 213 1.33 -7.02 -4.72
CA CYS A 213 0.39 -7.35 -3.66
C CYS A 213 -0.74 -6.32 -3.58
N CYS A 214 -0.44 -5.01 -3.66
CA CYS A 214 -1.48 -3.98 -3.69
C CYS A 214 -2.39 -4.14 -4.91
N ASP A 215 -1.83 -4.36 -6.11
CA ASP A 215 -2.62 -4.63 -7.32
C ASP A 215 -3.53 -5.86 -7.14
N GLN A 216 -3.01 -6.93 -6.54
CA GLN A 216 -3.77 -8.16 -6.29
C GLN A 216 -4.88 -7.98 -5.25
N ILE A 217 -4.65 -7.22 -4.18
CA ILE A 217 -5.68 -6.94 -3.18
C ILE A 217 -6.84 -6.20 -3.86
N LEU A 218 -6.54 -5.12 -4.60
CA LEU A 218 -7.54 -4.36 -5.35
C LEU A 218 -8.35 -5.26 -6.30
N GLU A 219 -7.68 -6.08 -7.12
CA GLU A 219 -8.34 -7.01 -8.05
C GLU A 219 -9.29 -7.99 -7.32
N LEU A 220 -8.88 -8.50 -6.15
CA LEU A 220 -9.67 -9.44 -5.36
C LEU A 220 -10.86 -8.75 -4.68
N GLU A 221 -10.70 -7.52 -4.21
CA GLU A 221 -11.77 -6.72 -3.61
C GLU A 221 -12.85 -6.38 -4.66
N GLU A 222 -12.45 -5.98 -5.86
CA GLU A 222 -13.39 -5.80 -6.97
C GLU A 222 -14.15 -7.09 -7.31
N GLU A 223 -13.48 -8.25 -7.26
CA GLU A 223 -14.14 -9.53 -7.47
C GLU A 223 -15.19 -9.83 -6.37
N ILE A 224 -14.88 -9.50 -5.10
CA ILE A 224 -15.84 -9.61 -4.00
C ILE A 224 -17.03 -8.69 -4.22
N LEU A 225 -16.82 -7.44 -4.65
CA LEU A 225 -17.89 -6.49 -4.95
C LEU A 225 -18.81 -7.01 -6.06
N ARG A 226 -18.25 -7.52 -7.17
CA ARG A 226 -19.02 -8.15 -8.25
C ARG A 226 -19.84 -9.35 -7.75
N LEU A 227 -19.29 -10.14 -6.83
CA LEU A 227 -20.00 -11.26 -6.21
C LEU A 227 -21.11 -10.80 -5.25
N ASN A 228 -20.92 -9.71 -4.51
CA ASN A 228 -21.95 -9.10 -3.66
C ASN A 228 -23.15 -8.63 -4.49
N ASN A 229 -22.92 -7.92 -5.59
CA ASN A 229 -24.00 -7.48 -6.49
C ASN A 229 -24.80 -8.66 -7.05
N LYS A 230 -24.08 -9.74 -7.42
CA LYS A 230 -24.72 -10.98 -7.86
C LYS A 230 -25.45 -11.71 -6.74
N PHE A 231 -25.01 -11.59 -5.50
CA PHE A 231 -25.69 -12.15 -4.33
C PHE A 231 -27.05 -11.46 -4.13
N TYR A 232 -27.08 -10.12 -4.16
CA TYR A 232 -28.30 -9.34 -3.97
C TYR A 232 -29.34 -9.49 -5.09
N SER A 233 -28.97 -10.03 -6.25
CA SER A 233 -29.94 -10.36 -7.31
C SER A 233 -30.77 -11.63 -7.05
N TYR A 234 -30.56 -12.33 -5.92
CA TYR A 234 -31.34 -13.51 -5.53
C TYR A 234 -32.22 -13.21 -4.33
N ASP A 235 -33.53 -13.41 -4.48
CA ASP A 235 -34.52 -13.18 -3.40
C ASP A 235 -34.52 -14.28 -2.33
N GLU A 236 -34.07 -15.48 -2.67
CA GLU A 236 -34.07 -16.65 -1.77
C GLU A 236 -32.73 -17.40 -1.80
N ARG A 237 -32.38 -18.00 -0.65
CA ARG A 237 -31.18 -18.83 -0.53
C ARG A 237 -31.31 -20.07 -1.42
N CYS A 238 -30.34 -20.26 -2.30
CA CYS A 238 -30.25 -21.42 -3.17
C CYS A 238 -28.81 -21.91 -3.31
N ASN A 239 -28.60 -23.08 -3.93
CA ASN A 239 -27.27 -23.65 -4.18
C ASN A 239 -26.31 -22.69 -4.91
N LYS A 240 -26.83 -21.70 -5.67
CA LYS A 240 -25.99 -20.68 -6.31
C LYS A 240 -25.48 -19.64 -5.29
N VAL A 241 -26.32 -19.25 -4.34
CA VAL A 241 -25.98 -18.33 -3.25
C VAL A 241 -24.90 -18.96 -2.37
N ASP A 242 -25.04 -20.23 -1.98
CA ASP A 242 -24.01 -20.91 -1.17
C ASP A 242 -22.64 -20.99 -1.89
N LYS A 243 -22.64 -21.16 -3.22
CA LYS A 243 -21.41 -21.11 -4.03
C LYS A 243 -20.77 -19.72 -4.07
N ILE A 244 -21.59 -18.66 -4.09
CA ILE A 244 -21.09 -17.27 -4.04
C ILE A 244 -20.41 -17.03 -2.70
N VAL A 245 -21.07 -17.38 -1.59
CA VAL A 245 -20.52 -17.24 -0.23
C VAL A 245 -19.19 -17.99 -0.09
N ALA A 246 -19.14 -19.27 -0.49
CA ALA A 246 -17.91 -20.06 -0.42
C ALA A 246 -16.77 -19.46 -1.26
N LYS A 247 -17.09 -18.87 -2.42
CA LYS A 247 -16.11 -18.18 -3.26
C LYS A 247 -15.62 -16.89 -2.59
N GLN A 248 -16.50 -16.12 -1.98
CA GLN A 248 -16.12 -14.91 -1.22
C GLN A 248 -15.19 -15.26 -0.06
N ASP A 249 -15.47 -16.30 0.70
CA ASP A 249 -14.60 -16.73 1.81
C ASP A 249 -13.20 -17.12 1.31
N THR A 250 -13.12 -17.76 0.14
CA THR A 250 -11.85 -18.06 -0.52
C THR A 250 -11.09 -16.79 -0.93
N LEU A 251 -11.78 -15.79 -1.46
CA LEU A 251 -11.17 -14.51 -1.86
C LEU A 251 -10.69 -13.72 -0.64
N LYS A 252 -11.50 -13.63 0.43
CA LYS A 252 -11.14 -12.97 1.70
C LYS A 252 -9.87 -13.58 2.30
N LYS A 253 -9.75 -14.91 2.26
CA LYS A 253 -8.53 -15.60 2.68
C LYS A 253 -7.33 -15.23 1.82
N LYS A 254 -7.49 -15.20 0.49
CA LYS A 254 -6.41 -14.77 -0.41
C LYS A 254 -5.98 -13.33 -0.16
N ILE A 255 -6.92 -12.41 0.08
CA ILE A 255 -6.60 -11.03 0.45
C ILE A 255 -5.77 -11.01 1.73
N THR A 256 -6.18 -11.78 2.73
CA THR A 256 -5.45 -11.91 3.99
C THR A 256 -4.01 -12.39 3.77
N ASP A 257 -3.85 -13.50 3.05
CA ASP A 257 -2.54 -14.07 2.73
C ASP A 257 -1.66 -13.08 1.93
N THR A 258 -2.24 -12.35 0.97
CA THR A 258 -1.54 -11.35 0.15
C THR A 258 -1.12 -10.13 0.96
N TYR A 259 -1.98 -9.62 1.85
CA TYR A 259 -1.66 -8.51 2.75
C TYR A 259 -0.52 -8.89 3.71
N LEU A 260 -0.61 -10.05 4.37
CA LEU A 260 0.43 -10.51 5.30
C LEU A 260 1.76 -10.72 4.57
N LYS A 261 1.72 -11.24 3.34
CA LYS A 261 2.91 -11.36 2.49
C LYS A 261 3.55 -9.99 2.19
N ALA A 262 2.75 -8.99 1.84
CA ALA A 262 3.25 -7.63 1.61
C ALA A 262 3.92 -7.07 2.88
N GLN A 263 3.25 -7.17 4.01
CA GLN A 263 3.76 -6.74 5.31
C GLN A 263 5.07 -7.44 5.70
N ASP A 264 5.15 -8.77 5.59
CA ASP A 264 6.36 -9.53 5.91
C ASP A 264 7.53 -9.14 5.00
N SER A 265 7.23 -8.85 3.74
CA SER A 265 8.21 -8.36 2.76
C SER A 265 8.68 -6.93 3.05
N LEU A 266 7.82 -6.06 3.56
CA LEU A 266 8.18 -4.73 4.07
C LEU A 266 9.14 -4.85 5.27
N ILE A 267 8.76 -5.66 6.26
CA ILE A 267 9.55 -5.90 7.48
C ILE A 267 10.94 -6.39 7.11
N LYS A 268 11.04 -7.52 6.41
CA LYS A 268 12.34 -8.09 6.02
C LYS A 268 13.13 -7.15 5.12
N GLY A 269 12.48 -6.59 4.10
CA GLY A 269 13.13 -5.76 3.09
C GLY A 269 13.86 -4.56 3.69
N TYR A 270 13.23 -3.86 4.63
CA TYR A 270 13.82 -2.72 5.30
C TYR A 270 14.76 -3.13 6.44
N PHE A 271 14.25 -3.88 7.41
CA PHE A 271 14.97 -4.11 8.67
C PHE A 271 16.18 -5.03 8.48
N ASP A 272 16.21 -5.94 7.50
CA ASP A 272 17.43 -6.72 7.23
C ASP A 272 18.53 -5.87 6.59
N LYS A 273 18.16 -4.91 5.76
CA LYS A 273 19.12 -3.99 5.13
C LYS A 273 19.62 -2.96 6.14
N ALA A 274 18.72 -2.36 6.91
CA ALA A 274 19.06 -1.43 7.97
C ALA A 274 20.01 -2.07 9.00
N PHE A 275 19.75 -3.32 9.41
CA PHE A 275 20.59 -4.04 10.37
C PHE A 275 22.04 -4.18 9.89
N LYS A 276 22.24 -4.49 8.60
CA LYS A 276 23.57 -4.63 7.98
C LYS A 276 24.37 -3.32 8.01
N ASN A 277 23.68 -2.19 7.93
CA ASN A 277 24.30 -0.87 7.86
C ASN A 277 24.63 -0.26 9.24
N ILE A 278 24.15 -0.84 10.34
CA ILE A 278 24.51 -0.37 11.69
C ILE A 278 26.02 -0.48 11.88
N SER A 279 26.64 0.65 12.21
CA SER A 279 28.08 0.84 12.36
C SER A 279 28.48 1.39 13.73
N ASN A 280 27.53 1.88 14.52
CA ASN A 280 27.74 2.48 15.83
C ASN A 280 26.53 2.26 16.76
N LEU A 281 26.68 2.61 18.05
CA LEU A 281 25.65 2.40 19.07
C LEU A 281 24.41 3.28 18.88
N GLU A 282 24.56 4.48 18.33
CA GLU A 282 23.43 5.38 18.06
C GLU A 282 22.51 4.79 16.98
N GLU A 283 23.08 4.32 15.87
CA GLU A 283 22.34 3.62 14.81
C GLU A 283 21.67 2.34 15.32
N LEU A 284 22.31 1.64 16.25
CA LEU A 284 21.77 0.44 16.88
C LEU A 284 20.52 0.76 17.73
N ASP A 285 20.59 1.80 18.55
CA ASP A 285 19.45 2.23 19.38
C ASP A 285 18.32 2.81 18.53
N ASN A 286 18.65 3.56 17.47
CA ASN A 286 17.67 4.05 16.51
C ASN A 286 16.95 2.90 15.80
N TYR A 287 17.69 1.84 15.41
CA TYR A 287 17.09 0.63 14.85
C TYR A 287 16.11 -0.01 15.82
N ARG A 288 16.50 -0.20 17.10
CA ARG A 288 15.65 -0.81 18.13
C ARG A 288 14.33 -0.07 18.28
N LYS A 289 14.40 1.25 18.47
CA LYS A 289 13.22 2.12 18.60
C LYS A 289 12.33 2.05 17.36
N LYS A 290 12.93 2.03 16.18
CA LYS A 290 12.19 1.95 14.91
C LYS A 290 11.48 0.61 14.73
N LEU A 291 12.14 -0.50 15.06
CA LEU A 291 11.54 -1.83 14.97
C LEU A 291 10.39 -1.99 15.98
N ASP A 292 10.59 -1.52 17.22
CA ASP A 292 9.57 -1.54 18.27
C ASP A 292 8.32 -0.74 17.88
N HIS A 293 8.49 0.51 17.45
CA HIS A 293 7.38 1.35 17.02
C HIS A 293 6.67 0.80 15.78
N TYR A 294 7.39 0.18 14.83
CA TYR A 294 6.78 -0.42 13.64
C TYR A 294 5.75 -1.50 14.01
N GLY A 295 5.93 -2.20 15.14
CA GLY A 295 4.97 -3.19 15.64
C GLY A 295 3.57 -2.62 15.92
N ASN A 296 3.41 -1.30 16.03
CA ASN A 296 2.10 -0.65 16.19
C ASN A 296 1.37 -0.40 14.86
N LEU A 297 2.07 -0.51 13.73
CA LEU A 297 1.51 -0.20 12.39
C LEU A 297 0.97 -1.43 11.67
N ILE A 298 1.44 -2.62 12.06
CA ILE A 298 1.14 -3.87 11.37
C ILE A 298 -0.29 -4.37 11.62
N GLY A 299 -0.86 -5.03 10.63
CA GLY A 299 -2.07 -5.81 10.79
C GLY A 299 -1.79 -7.20 11.36
N ARG A 300 -2.71 -7.67 12.21
CA ARG A 300 -2.60 -8.97 12.90
C ARG A 300 -3.86 -9.81 12.71
N THR A 301 -3.67 -11.07 12.35
CA THR A 301 -4.67 -12.14 12.51
C THR A 301 -4.43 -12.89 13.82
N ASP A 302 -5.39 -13.71 14.25
CA ASP A 302 -5.29 -14.47 15.50
C ASP A 302 -4.10 -15.46 15.52
N ASP A 303 -3.61 -15.86 14.36
CA ASP A 303 -2.51 -16.81 14.13
C ASP A 303 -1.23 -16.17 13.58
N TYR A 304 -1.16 -14.84 13.48
CA TYR A 304 0.00 -14.14 12.95
C TYR A 304 1.13 -14.05 13.99
N THR A 305 2.21 -14.83 13.81
CA THR A 305 3.39 -14.82 14.71
C THR A 305 4.65 -14.23 14.08
N PHE A 306 4.64 -13.94 12.78
CA PHE A 306 5.85 -13.61 12.03
C PHE A 306 6.63 -12.43 12.62
N PHE A 307 5.95 -11.34 12.96
CA PHE A 307 6.62 -10.16 13.50
C PHE A 307 7.24 -10.42 14.87
N ASP A 308 6.57 -11.16 15.75
CA ASP A 308 7.07 -11.44 17.10
C ASP A 308 8.30 -12.35 17.06
N ASP A 309 8.27 -13.36 16.18
CA ASP A 309 9.41 -14.23 15.89
C ASP A 309 10.59 -13.43 15.31
N TYR A 310 10.31 -12.56 14.31
CA TYR A 310 11.30 -11.68 13.69
C TYR A 310 11.91 -10.70 14.70
N TYR A 311 11.08 -10.05 15.52
CA TYR A 311 11.49 -9.11 16.54
C TYR A 311 12.42 -9.77 17.55
N THR A 312 12.04 -10.93 18.06
CA THR A 312 12.85 -11.69 19.03
C THR A 312 14.20 -12.07 18.44
N GLU A 313 14.22 -12.57 17.19
CA GLU A 313 15.46 -12.91 16.49
C GLU A 313 16.35 -11.67 16.30
N LYS A 314 15.78 -10.54 15.86
CA LYS A 314 16.53 -9.30 15.65
C LYS A 314 17.06 -8.69 16.94
N MET A 315 16.30 -8.71 18.03
CA MET A 315 16.77 -8.20 19.31
C MET A 315 17.98 -9.00 19.83
N SER A 316 17.97 -10.32 19.67
CA SER A 316 19.13 -11.15 19.99
C SER A 316 20.36 -10.82 19.11
N GLN A 317 20.15 -10.62 17.81
CA GLN A 317 21.23 -10.21 16.90
C GLN A 317 21.79 -8.83 17.25
N LEU A 318 20.94 -7.89 17.67
CA LEU A 318 21.35 -6.55 18.10
C LEU A 318 22.14 -6.58 19.41
N GLU A 319 21.79 -7.45 20.36
CA GLU A 319 22.56 -7.61 21.59
C GLU A 319 23.98 -8.10 21.32
N HIS A 320 24.14 -9.11 20.46
CA HIS A 320 25.47 -9.53 19.99
C HIS A 320 26.23 -8.39 19.33
N LYS A 321 25.56 -7.64 18.44
CA LYS A 321 26.16 -6.50 17.74
C LYS A 321 26.56 -5.36 18.69
N SER A 322 25.78 -5.10 19.75
CA SER A 322 26.10 -4.12 20.80
C SER A 322 27.41 -4.48 21.49
N ASN A 323 27.56 -5.74 21.93
CA ASN A 323 28.77 -6.22 22.58
C ASN A 323 30.01 -6.08 21.69
N VAL A 324 29.88 -6.35 20.39
CA VAL A 324 30.98 -6.18 19.43
C VAL A 324 31.35 -4.70 19.27
N LEU A 325 30.36 -3.80 19.18
CA LEU A 325 30.58 -2.37 19.03
C LEU A 325 31.21 -1.73 20.28
N GLU A 326 30.75 -2.13 21.47
CA GLU A 326 31.30 -1.68 22.77
C GLU A 326 32.76 -2.11 22.95
N ASN A 327 33.14 -3.26 22.41
CA ASN A 327 34.51 -3.78 22.44
C ASN A 327 35.37 -3.34 21.24
N GLY A 328 35.00 -2.26 20.54
CA GLY A 328 35.80 -1.70 19.44
C GLY A 328 35.87 -2.58 18.20
N GLY A 329 34.84 -3.40 17.95
CA GLY A 329 34.77 -4.34 16.82
C GLY A 329 35.39 -5.71 17.08
N ILE A 330 35.86 -5.97 18.31
CA ILE A 330 36.43 -7.26 18.70
C ILE A 330 35.31 -8.17 19.20
N GLU A 331 35.16 -9.33 18.56
CA GLU A 331 34.22 -10.35 19.01
C GLU A 331 34.77 -11.01 20.29
N THR A 332 34.25 -10.61 21.44
CA THR A 332 34.69 -11.07 22.78
C THR A 332 33.91 -12.29 23.28
N ALA A 333 33.01 -12.86 22.47
CA ALA A 333 32.26 -14.04 22.85
C ALA A 333 33.20 -15.25 23.04
N LEU A 334 33.13 -15.89 24.22
CA LEU A 334 33.68 -17.22 24.43
C LEU A 334 33.11 -18.17 23.37
N THR A 335 33.94 -18.59 22.43
CA THR A 335 33.58 -19.59 21.43
C THR A 335 33.30 -20.91 22.13
N ILE A 336 32.03 -21.17 22.45
CA ILE A 336 31.58 -22.54 22.67
C ILE A 336 31.66 -23.22 21.31
N LYS A 337 32.80 -23.86 21.03
CA LYS A 337 32.98 -24.75 19.87
C LYS A 337 31.88 -25.81 19.93
N LYS A 338 30.79 -25.64 19.17
CA LYS A 338 29.94 -26.77 18.79
C LYS A 338 30.84 -27.76 18.05
N PRO A 339 30.99 -29.01 18.52
CA PRO A 339 31.80 -29.99 17.82
C PRO A 339 31.17 -30.24 16.46
N THR A 340 31.88 -29.88 15.39
CA THR A 340 31.48 -30.22 14.03
C THR A 340 31.59 -31.73 13.84
N LYS A 341 30.52 -32.38 13.34
CA LYS A 341 30.48 -33.83 13.06
C LYS A 341 31.67 -34.30 12.21
N VAL A 342 32.21 -33.44 11.37
CA VAL A 342 33.39 -33.70 10.51
C VAL A 342 34.69 -33.81 11.34
N GLY A 343 34.87 -32.98 12.37
CA GLY A 343 36.04 -33.04 13.26
C GLY A 343 36.05 -34.26 14.18
N SER A 344 34.86 -34.74 14.58
CA SER A 344 34.70 -36.01 15.31
C SER A 344 35.06 -37.20 14.43
N TRP A 345 34.72 -37.16 13.14
CA TRP A 345 35.00 -38.24 12.20
C TRP A 345 36.50 -38.32 11.85
N PHE A 346 37.16 -37.17 11.68
CA PHE A 346 38.61 -37.12 11.47
C PHE A 346 39.41 -37.62 12.68
N ARG A 347 38.98 -37.30 13.91
CA ARG A 347 39.61 -37.85 15.14
C ARG A 347 39.39 -39.35 15.27
N ALA A 348 38.20 -39.86 14.95
CA ALA A 348 37.92 -41.29 14.97
C ALA A 348 38.76 -42.05 13.91
N PHE A 349 38.96 -41.46 12.73
CA PHE A 349 39.80 -42.04 11.68
C PHE A 349 41.29 -42.04 12.07
N ILE A 350 41.80 -40.96 12.64
CA ILE A 350 43.19 -40.92 13.12
C ILE A 350 43.41 -41.95 14.23
N ASN A 351 42.52 -42.04 15.22
CA ASN A 351 42.64 -43.04 16.30
C ASN A 351 42.53 -44.50 15.79
N PHE A 352 41.77 -44.72 14.71
CA PHE A 352 41.69 -46.03 14.04
C PHE A 352 42.98 -46.39 13.29
N VAL A 353 43.67 -45.39 12.71
CA VAL A 353 44.92 -45.58 11.95
C VAL A 353 46.16 -45.62 12.87
N THR A 354 46.16 -44.91 14.00
CA THR A 354 47.31 -44.83 14.92
C THR A 354 47.27 -45.83 16.07
N GLY A 355 46.17 -46.56 16.27
CA GLY A 355 46.12 -47.71 17.19
C GLY A 355 46.19 -47.35 18.68
N ASP A 356 45.94 -46.10 19.06
CA ASP A 356 45.91 -45.71 20.48
C ASP A 356 44.62 -46.22 21.13
N LYS A 357 44.76 -47.29 21.92
CA LYS A 357 43.72 -47.78 22.83
C LYS A 357 43.48 -46.73 23.92
N ILE A 358 42.26 -46.19 23.94
CA ILE A 358 41.76 -45.42 25.08
C ILE A 358 41.64 -46.40 26.26
N HIS A 359 42.51 -46.28 27.25
CA HIS A 359 42.22 -46.78 28.60
C HIS A 359 41.18 -45.86 29.23
N ASN A 360 40.14 -46.49 29.81
CA ASN A 360 38.97 -45.85 30.43
C ASN A 360 39.28 -44.67 31.34
#